data_AF-A0A6A6NCB2-F1
#
_entry.id   AF-A0A6A6NCB2-F1
#
_cell.length_a   1.000
_cell.length_b   1.000
_cell.length_c   1.000
_cell.angle_alpha   90.00
_cell.angle_beta   90.00
_cell.angle_gamma   90.00
#
_symmetry.space_group_name_H-M   'P 1'
#
loop_
_entity.id
_entity.type
_entity.pdbx_description
1 polymer ?
#
loop_
_entity_poly.entity_id
_entity_poly.type
_entity_poly.pdbx_seq_one_letter_code
_entity_poly.pdbx_strand_id
1 'polypeptide(L)'
;MNAQQNIDFIHNQRSSDLSSMTTTNGPLGFVGEWTAEWKVSGASTEDYHKFAKAQQEVYGRATFGWAYWAYKCERPTGPQVEYREQYHTS
;
A
#
# COMPACT_ATOMS: atom_id res chain seq x y z
N MET A 1 16.46 -3.39 -2.52
CA MET A 1 15.30 -4.27 -2.74
C MET A 1 14.89 -4.17 -4.19
N ASN A 2 14.59 -5.29 -4.85
CA ASN A 2 13.89 -5.30 -6.14
C ASN A 2 12.36 -5.26 -5.92
N ALA A 3 11.56 -5.23 -7.00
CA ALA A 3 10.10 -5.18 -6.91
C ALA A 3 9.51 -6.33 -6.08
N GLN A 4 9.92 -7.58 -6.36
CA GLN A 4 9.43 -8.76 -5.65
C GLN A 4 9.76 -8.72 -4.15
N GLN A 5 10.99 -8.32 -3.79
CA GLN A 5 11.40 -8.18 -2.39
C GLN A 5 10.56 -7.14 -1.63
N ASN A 6 10.14 -6.05 -2.29
CA ASN A 6 9.23 -5.09 -1.66
C ASN A 6 7.83 -5.68 -1.49
N ILE A 7 7.32 -6.44 -2.46
CA ILE A 7 6.03 -7.13 -2.37
C ILE A 7 6.06 -8.15 -1.22
N ASP A 8 7.11 -8.97 -1.14
CA ASP A 8 7.28 -9.96 -0.09
C ASP A 8 7.40 -9.30 1.29
N PHE A 9 8.03 -8.13 1.37
CA PHE A 9 8.11 -7.35 2.61
C PHE A 9 6.72 -6.92 3.11
N ILE A 10 5.80 -6.58 2.20
CA ILE A 10 4.40 -6.26 2.58
C ILE A 10 3.70 -7.50 3.14
N HIS A 11 3.75 -8.62 2.44
CA HIS A 11 3.07 -9.85 2.88
C HIS A 11 3.65 -10.48 4.14
N ASN A 12 4.93 -10.27 4.41
CA ASN A 12 5.60 -10.82 5.59
C ASN A 12 5.64 -9.80 6.73
N GLN A 13 6.51 -8.80 6.62
CA GLN A 13 6.80 -7.89 7.73
C GLN A 13 5.59 -7.00 8.03
N ARG A 14 5.04 -6.31 7.03
CA ARG A 14 3.90 -5.40 7.27
C ARG A 14 2.64 -6.15 7.72
N SER A 15 2.42 -7.36 7.21
CA SER A 15 1.33 -8.20 7.71
C SER A 15 1.54 -8.61 9.16
N SER A 16 2.77 -8.93 9.57
CA SER A 16 3.09 -9.26 10.96
C SER A 16 2.89 -8.04 11.87
N ASP A 17 3.40 -6.88 11.47
CA ASP A 17 3.23 -5.61 12.19
C ASP A 17 1.74 -5.30 12.40
N LEU A 18 0.93 -5.35 11.34
CA LEU A 18 -0.51 -5.07 11.43
C LEU A 18 -1.26 -6.08 12.32
N SER A 19 -0.94 -7.36 12.21
CA SER A 19 -1.53 -8.40 13.07
C SER A 19 -1.18 -8.19 14.53
N SER A 20 0.03 -7.71 14.86
CA SER A 20 0.43 -7.43 16.24
C SER A 20 -0.38 -6.31 16.90
N MET A 21 -0.93 -5.40 16.07
CA MET A 21 -1.79 -4.30 16.51
C MET A 21 -3.28 -4.65 16.48
N THR A 22 -3.65 -5.76 15.85
CA THR A 22 -5.04 -6.18 15.63
C THR A 22 -5.38 -7.33 16.57
N THR A 23 -5.81 -7.00 17.78
CA THR A 23 -6.20 -8.00 18.80
C THR A 23 -7.72 -8.16 18.88
N THR A 24 -8.19 -9.37 19.21
CA THR A 24 -9.61 -9.61 19.52
C THR A 24 -10.07 -8.69 20.65
N ASN A 25 -11.19 -7.97 20.44
CA ASN A 25 -11.71 -6.95 21.37
C ASN A 25 -10.75 -5.79 21.66
N GLY A 26 -9.73 -5.58 20.81
CA GLY A 26 -8.83 -4.45 20.88
C GLY A 26 -9.43 -3.16 20.29
N PRO A 27 -8.69 -2.05 20.37
CA PRO A 27 -9.07 -0.81 19.68
C PRO A 27 -9.17 -1.04 18.17
N LEU A 28 -10.06 -0.28 17.52
CA LEU A 28 -10.14 -0.28 16.06
C LEU A 28 -8.89 0.39 15.49
N GLY A 29 -8.20 -0.30 14.58
CA GLY A 29 -6.97 0.15 13.94
C GLY A 29 -7.25 0.72 12.55
N PHE A 30 -6.67 1.88 12.25
CA PHE A 30 -6.77 2.54 10.94
C PHE A 30 -5.37 2.70 10.34
N VAL A 31 -5.17 2.23 9.11
CA VAL A 31 -3.94 2.54 8.36
C VAL A 31 -4.11 3.90 7.72
N GLY A 32 -3.72 4.93 8.45
CA GLY A 32 -4.03 6.32 8.12
C GLY A 32 -3.40 6.86 6.84
N GLU A 33 -2.21 6.38 6.51
CA GLU A 33 -1.47 6.84 5.34
C GLU A 33 -0.66 5.68 4.76
N TRP A 34 -0.84 5.40 3.46
CA TRP A 34 0.04 4.54 2.69
C TRP A 34 0.09 4.98 1.23
N THR A 35 1.22 4.75 0.57
CA THR A 35 1.44 5.09 -0.85
C THR A 35 2.14 3.95 -1.57
N ALA A 36 1.97 3.86 -2.89
CA ALA A 36 2.69 2.91 -3.75
C ALA A 36 4.09 3.42 -4.15
N GLU A 37 4.55 4.52 -3.58
CA GLU A 37 5.91 5.04 -3.80
C GLU A 37 6.97 4.09 -3.24
N TRP A 38 7.98 3.79 -4.07
CA TRP A 38 9.16 3.02 -3.67
C TRP A 38 10.42 3.52 -4.37
N LYS A 39 11.60 3.10 -3.88
CA LYS A 39 12.90 3.49 -4.44
C LYS A 39 13.48 2.48 -5.44
N VAL A 40 12.63 1.68 -6.09
CA VAL A 40 13.08 0.69 -7.08
C VAL A 40 13.30 1.37 -8.43
N SER A 41 14.56 1.49 -8.85
CA SER A 41 14.92 2.01 -10.16
C SER A 41 14.50 1.05 -11.27
N GLY A 42 13.91 1.57 -12.34
CA GLY A 42 13.56 0.78 -13.53
C GLY A 42 12.37 -0.18 -13.35
N ALA A 43 11.59 -0.04 -12.27
CA ALA A 43 10.37 -0.81 -12.07
C ALA A 43 9.34 -0.52 -13.17
N SER A 44 8.65 -1.56 -13.64
CA SER A 44 7.56 -1.43 -14.60
C SER A 44 6.28 -0.92 -13.93
N THR A 45 5.34 -0.38 -14.71
CA THR A 45 4.00 -0.02 -14.21
C THR A 45 3.29 -1.22 -13.55
N GLU A 46 3.50 -2.43 -14.08
CA GLU A 46 2.94 -3.66 -13.49
C GLU A 46 3.51 -3.94 -12.10
N ASP A 47 4.81 -3.67 -11.87
CA ASP A 47 5.43 -3.82 -10.55
C ASP A 47 4.78 -2.88 -9.53
N TYR A 48 4.51 -1.62 -9.91
CA TYR A 48 3.80 -0.66 -9.05
C TYR A 48 2.37 -1.15 -8.72
N HIS A 49 1.64 -1.70 -9.70
CA HIS A 49 0.30 -2.25 -9.46
C HIS A 49 0.33 -3.46 -8.52
N LYS A 50 1.29 -4.38 -8.70
CA LYS A 50 1.45 -5.55 -7.81
C LYS A 50 1.79 -5.11 -6.39
N PHE A 51 2.66 -4.11 -6.23
CA PHE A 51 3.02 -3.56 -4.94
C PHE A 51 1.83 -2.89 -4.23
N ALA A 52 1.11 -2.02 -4.94
CA ALA A 52 -0.07 -1.37 -4.40
C ALA A 52 -1.19 -2.37 -4.07
N LYS A 53 -1.31 -3.46 -4.83
CA LYS A 53 -2.24 -4.56 -4.53
C LYS A 53 -1.86 -5.30 -3.24
N ALA A 54 -0.59 -5.65 -3.07
CA ALA A 54 -0.09 -6.28 -1.85
C ALA A 54 -0.38 -5.40 -0.61
N GLN A 55 -0.17 -4.09 -0.73
CA GLN A 55 -0.50 -3.13 0.33
C GLN A 55 -1.99 -3.14 0.67
N GLN A 56 -2.89 -3.11 -0.32
CA GLN A 56 -4.33 -3.21 -0.07
C GLN A 56 -4.75 -4.52 0.59
N GLU A 57 -4.21 -5.65 0.14
CA GLU A 57 -4.54 -6.98 0.70
C GLU A 57 -4.11 -7.10 2.18
N VAL A 58 -3.04 -6.42 2.57
CA VAL A 58 -2.56 -6.39 3.95
C VAL A 58 -3.27 -5.31 4.76
N TYR A 59 -3.25 -4.06 4.31
CA TYR A 59 -3.85 -2.93 5.03
C TYR A 59 -5.38 -2.98 5.08
N GLY A 60 -6.02 -3.66 4.13
CA GLY A 60 -7.45 -4.00 4.17
C GLY A 60 -7.86 -4.87 5.35
N ARG A 61 -6.90 -5.47 6.07
CA ARG A 61 -7.15 -6.24 7.30
C ARG A 61 -7.27 -5.37 8.55
N ALA A 62 -6.96 -4.08 8.44
CA ALA A 62 -7.14 -3.12 9.52
C ALA A 62 -8.63 -3.03 9.88
N THR A 63 -8.94 -3.02 11.18
CA THR A 63 -10.32 -3.15 11.67
C THR A 63 -11.17 -1.89 11.51
N PHE A 64 -10.56 -0.76 11.15
CA PHE A 64 -11.24 0.49 10.81
C PHE A 64 -10.97 0.99 9.39
N GLY A 65 -10.35 0.15 8.54
CA GLY A 65 -10.03 0.50 7.17
C GLY A 65 -8.68 1.21 6.99
N TRP A 66 -8.54 1.91 5.86
CA TRP A 66 -7.28 2.53 5.43
C TRP A 66 -7.53 3.77 4.56
N ALA A 67 -6.52 4.63 4.42
CA ALA A 67 -6.53 5.74 3.47
C ALA A 67 -5.24 5.81 2.65
N TYR A 68 -5.39 5.98 1.33
CA TYR A 68 -4.29 6.14 0.40
C TYR A 68 -3.78 7.59 0.41
N TRP A 69 -2.47 7.75 0.58
CA TRP A 69 -1.77 9.01 0.38
C TRP A 69 -1.18 9.05 -1.04
N ALA A 70 -1.68 9.89 -1.96
CA ALA A 70 -2.75 10.86 -1.81
C ALA A 70 -3.79 10.72 -2.93
N TYR A 71 -4.98 11.29 -2.68
CA TYR A 71 -6.04 11.36 -3.69
C TYR A 71 -5.58 12.08 -4.97
N LYS A 72 -4.82 13.17 -4.80
CA LYS A 72 -4.20 13.97 -5.87
C LYS A 72 -2.95 14.67 -5.33
N CYS A 73 -1.89 14.77 -6.12
CA CYS A 73 -0.68 15.51 -5.75
C CYS A 73 -0.29 16.51 -6.85
N GLU A 74 -0.01 17.76 -6.49
CA GLU A 74 0.40 18.78 -7.49
C GLU A 74 1.78 18.50 -8.11
N ARG A 75 2.65 17.78 -7.40
CA ARG A 75 4.00 17.41 -7.86
C ARG A 75 4.27 15.93 -7.52
N PRO A 76 3.82 15.00 -8.36
CA PRO A 76 4.11 13.58 -8.15
C PRO A 76 5.62 13.30 -8.27
N THR A 77 6.18 12.51 -7.36
CA THR A 77 7.64 12.24 -7.28
C THR A 77 8.10 10.99 -8.05
N GLY A 78 7.28 10.48 -8.97
CA GLY A 78 7.60 9.31 -9.81
C GLY A 78 6.35 8.85 -10.58
N PRO A 79 6.35 7.64 -11.17
CA PRO A 79 5.12 6.99 -11.63
C PRO A 79 4.31 6.58 -10.39
N GLN A 80 3.82 7.59 -9.67
CA GLN A 80 2.82 7.41 -8.66
C GLN A 80 1.55 7.07 -9.41
N VAL A 81 0.99 5.90 -9.16
CA VAL A 81 -0.40 5.66 -9.53
C VAL A 81 -1.18 6.59 -8.62
N GLU A 82 -1.63 7.74 -9.15
CA GLU A 82 -2.61 8.54 -8.43
C GLU A 82 -3.80 7.63 -8.13
N TYR A 83 -4.47 7.80 -6.98
CA TYR A 83 -5.62 6.96 -6.62
C TYR A 83 -6.62 6.86 -7.79
N ARG A 84 -6.84 7.97 -8.50
CA ARG A 84 -7.73 8.03 -9.66
C ARG A 84 -7.28 7.15 -10.84
N GLU A 85 -5.98 7.07 -11.11
CA GLU A 85 -5.44 6.23 -12.18
C GLU A 85 -5.48 4.73 -11.83
N GLN A 86 -5.46 4.40 -10.54
CA GLN A 86 -5.55 3.02 -10.07
C GLN A 86 -6.99 2.49 -9.98
N TYR A 87 -7.98 3.36 -9.70
CA TYR A 87 -9.32 2.93 -9.28
C TYR A 87 -10.49 3.57 -10.06
N HIS A 88 -10.27 4.40 -11.09
CA HIS A 88 -11.35 5.02 -11.90
C HIS A 88 -11.22 4.75 -13.41
N THR A 89 -10.91 3.51 -13.80
CA THR A 89 -11.27 3.00 -15.14
C THR A 89 -12.48 2.09 -14.99
N SER A 90 -13.67 2.66 -15.16
CA SER A 90 -14.95 1.95 -15.36
C SER A 90 -15.62 2.52 -16.59
#